data_AF-A0A7C5NK46-F1
#
_entry.id   AF-A0A7C5NK46-F1
#
_cell.length_a   1.000
_cell.length_b   1.000
_cell.length_c   1.000
_cell.angle_alpha   90.00
_cell.angle_beta   90.00
_cell.angle_gamma   90.00
#
_symmetry.space_group_name_H-M   'P 1'
#
loop_
_entity.id
_entity.type
_entity.pdbx_description
1 polymer ?
#
loop_
_entity_poly.entity_id
_entity_poly.type
_entity_poly.pdbx_seq_one_letter_code
_entity_poly.pdbx_strand_id
1 'polypeptide(L)' 'MKHNLSTAQTLLTSSYDYHLPEGYIATTPVYPRDQAKLLVYDRKNEQVTHTTVS' A
#
# COMPACT_ATOMS: atom_id res chain seq x y z
N MET A 1 -33.53 1.76 -1.58
CA MET A 1 -32.82 2.52 -0.53
C MET A 1 -31.51 3.03 -1.11
N LYS A 2 -31.11 4.24 -0.73
CA LYS A 2 -30.18 5.13 -1.44
C LYS A 2 -28.72 4.68 -1.29
N HIS A 3 -27.96 4.58 -2.38
CA HIS A 3 -26.52 4.79 -2.35
C HIS A 3 -26.15 5.89 -3.35
N ASN A 4 -26.38 7.15 -2.94
CA ASN A 4 -25.61 8.28 -3.45
C ASN A 4 -24.20 8.17 -2.86
N LEU A 5 -23.33 7.39 -3.49
CA LEU A 5 -21.89 7.54 -3.25
C LEU A 5 -21.49 8.87 -3.86
N SER A 6 -21.36 9.89 -3.01
CA SER A 6 -20.91 11.21 -3.40
C SER A 6 -19.48 11.09 -3.90
N THR A 7 -19.26 11.24 -5.21
CA THR A 7 -17.94 11.33 -5.85
C THR A 7 -17.01 12.32 -5.14
N ALA A 8 -17.58 13.31 -4.45
CA ALA A 8 -16.84 14.27 -3.65
C ALA A 8 -16.01 13.63 -2.54
N GLN A 9 -16.45 12.52 -1.94
CA GLN A 9 -15.71 11.86 -0.85
C GLN A 9 -14.44 11.15 -1.35
N THR A 10 -14.44 10.64 -2.59
CA THR A 10 -13.29 9.97 -3.21
C THR A 10 -12.15 10.93 -3.56
N LEU A 11 -12.45 12.24 -3.70
CA LEU A 11 -11.45 13.26 -4.07
C LEU A 11 -10.84 13.97 -2.86
N LEU A 12 -11.30 13.68 -1.64
CA LEU A 12 -10.70 14.24 -0.43
C LEU A 12 -9.35 13.57 -0.19
N THR A 13 -8.34 14.33 0.23
CA THR A 13 -7.03 13.74 0.60
C THR A 13 -7.16 12.71 1.72
N SER A 14 -8.13 12.91 2.63
CA SER A 14 -8.43 11.99 3.72
C SER A 14 -8.90 10.60 3.25
N SER A 15 -9.42 10.43 2.03
CA SER A 15 -9.76 9.09 1.52
C SER A 15 -8.55 8.25 1.13
N TYR A 16 -7.35 8.85 1.12
CA TYR A 16 -6.07 8.20 0.85
C TYR A 16 -5.17 8.13 2.09
N ASP A 17 -5.63 8.66 3.23
CA ASP A 17 -4.90 8.63 4.49
C ASP A 17 -4.93 7.22 5.10
N TYR A 18 -3.82 6.79 5.67
CA TYR A 18 -3.70 5.48 6.32
C TYR A 18 -2.76 5.55 7.52
N HIS A 19 -3.04 4.74 8.53
CA HIS A 19 -2.19 4.65 9.72
C HIS A 19 -0.85 3.98 9.38
N LEU A 20 0.24 4.72 9.49
CA LEU A 20 1.62 4.24 9.37
C LEU A 20 2.32 4.36 10.73
N PRO A 21 2.73 3.25 11.37
CA PRO A 21 3.54 3.31 12.59
C PRO A 21 4.85 4.09 12.37
N GLU A 22 5.24 4.90 13.36
CA GLU A 22 6.38 5.84 13.25
C GLU A 22 7.72 5.17 12.87
N GLY A 23 7.89 3.88 13.16
CA GLY A 23 9.12 3.13 12.83
C GLY A 23 9.15 2.47 11.46
N TYR A 24 8.09 2.57 10.64
CA TYR A 24 7.98 1.83 9.37
C TYR A 24 8.47 2.63 8.15
N ILE A 25 8.96 3.86 8.37
CA ILE A 25 9.69 4.63 7.36
C ILE A 25 11.17 4.24 7.45
N ALA A 26 11.68 3.57 6.41
CA ALA A 26 13.09 3.18 6.36
C ALA A 26 14.00 4.42 6.34
N THR A 27 14.91 4.52 7.31
CA THR A 27 15.92 5.59 7.38
C THR A 27 17.21 5.25 6.64
N THR A 28 17.43 3.97 6.35
CA THR A 28 18.58 3.43 5.63
C THR A 28 18.15 2.26 4.73
N PRO A 29 18.87 2.01 3.62
CA PRO A 29 18.59 0.83 2.79
C PRO A 29 18.88 -0.46 3.55
N VAL A 30 18.18 -1.53 3.19
CA VAL A 30 18.47 -2.89 3.67
C VAL A 30 19.74 -3.44 3.03
N TYR A 31 20.53 -4.21 3.78
CA TYR A 31 21.70 -4.92 3.30
C TYR A 31 21.67 -6.38 3.78
N PRO A 32 21.92 -7.37 2.90
CA PRO A 32 22.10 -7.27 1.44
C PRO A 32 20.89 -6.68 0.68
N ARG A 33 21.15 -6.05 -0.48
CA ARG A 33 20.13 -5.30 -1.25
C ARG A 33 18.96 -6.17 -1.71
N ASP A 34 19.23 -7.41 -2.08
CA ASP A 34 18.27 -8.39 -2.58
C ASP A 34 17.30 -8.88 -1.50
N GLN A 35 17.57 -8.62 -0.21
CA GLN A 35 16.66 -8.94 0.90
C GLN A 35 15.54 -7.91 1.10
N ALA A 36 15.45 -6.87 0.26
CA ALA A 36 14.32 -5.95 0.28
C ALA A 36 13.01 -6.70 0.01
N LYS A 37 12.00 -6.46 0.87
CA LYS A 37 10.66 -7.03 0.70
C LYS A 37 9.99 -6.42 -0.54
N LEU A 38 9.35 -7.26 -1.34
CA LEU A 38 8.55 -6.90 -2.50
C LEU A 38 7.11 -7.35 -2.28
N LEU A 39 6.17 -6.41 -2.37
CA LEU A 39 4.74 -6.68 -2.43
C LEU A 39 4.32 -6.77 -3.89
N VAL A 40 3.78 -7.93 -4.29
CA VAL A 40 3.20 -8.16 -5.60
C VAL A 40 1.68 -8.17 -5.45
N TYR A 41 0.99 -7.27 -6.15
CA TYR A 41 -0.47 -7.22 -6.17
C TYR A 41 -1.00 -7.55 -7.57
N ASP A 42 -1.69 -8.69 -7.68
CA ASP A 42 -2.43 -9.08 -8.88
C ASP A 42 -3.78 -8.36 -8.89
N ARG A 43 -3.90 -7.33 -9.74
CA ARG A 43 -5.11 -6.50 -9.86
C ARG A 43 -6.30 -7.25 -10.44
N LYS A 44 -6.09 -8.29 -11.24
CA LYS A 44 -7.18 -9.03 -11.91
C LYS A 44 -7.83 -10.01 -10.93
N ASN A 45 -7.00 -10.65 -10.11
CA ASN A 45 -7.46 -11.67 -9.16
C ASN A 45 -7.56 -11.14 -7.73
N GLU A 46 -7.21 -9.87 -7.49
CA GLU A 46 -7.20 -9.22 -6.17
C GLU A 46 -6.32 -9.97 -5.14
N GLN A 47 -5.17 -10.49 -5.60
CA GLN A 47 -4.27 -11.30 -4.76
C GLN A 47 -3.00 -10.55 -4.38
N VAL A 48 -2.57 -10.73 -3.13
CA VAL A 48 -1.30 -10.21 -2.60
C VAL A 48 -0.32 -11.36 -2.41
N THR A 49 0.90 -11.18 -2.89
CA THR A 49 2.04 -12.08 -2.65
C THR A 49 3.22 -11.28 -2.08
N HIS A 50 3.90 -11.84 -1.08
CA HIS A 50 5.10 -11.27 -0.49
C HIS A 50 6.33 -12.06 -0.97
N THR A 51 7.35 -11.37 -1.45
CA THR A 51 8.61 -11.95 -1.92
C THR A 51 9.79 -10.99 -1.65
N THR A 52 10.94 -11.28 -2.22
CA THR A 52 12.16 -10.45 -2.22
C THR A 52 12.54 -10.00 -3.63
N VAL A 53 13.44 -9.01 -3.76
CA VAL A 53 13.85 -8.41 -5.06
C VAL A 53 14.94 -9.24 -5.79
N SER A 54 15.32 -10.38 -5.21
CA SER A 54 16.27 -11.38 -5.74
C SER A 54 15.97 -11.87 -7.15
#